data_AF-A0A7J4JDZ2-F1
#
_entry.id   AF-A0A7J4JDZ2-F1
#
_cell.length_a   1.000
_cell.length_b   1.000
_cell.length_c   1.000
_cell.angle_alpha   90.00
_cell.angle_beta   90.00
_cell.angle_gamma   90.00
#
_symmetry.space_group_name_H-M   'P 1'
#
loop_
_entity.id
_entity.type
_entity.pdbx_description
1 polymer ?
#
loop_
_entity_poly.entity_id
_entity_poly.type
_entity_poly.pdbx_seq_one_letter_code
_entity_poly.pdbx_strand_id
1 'polypeptide(L)'
;MGVREDAYRYAVKNAFQHGGKADAGAVIGKAKALYPDKDVKDLVKDVQAAVKEANALPAAKLKAEFDRFDQEGWELRPKQKEIGLLSLEWAEGPNAESVVTRFAPNPNGPFHLGNLRAAYMSYAYAKKYGGRFILRFEDTDAKIKKPIENAERLFLEDLKWLECVPDEVFWASQRFDLYYDYLRKLIDRGKAYACNCESGAWRKLIEEKTACPCRAQKPAETLRIFEKMVSNEAKEGEYVLRLKTDLNHPDPSVRDWWLARCVDEPEHNRMKKKVHVWPSFMFQNSVDDHEMGVT
;
A
#
# COMPACT_ATOMS: atom_id res chain seq x y z
N MET A 1 -17.06 19.75 -31.97
CA MET A 1 -16.72 18.55 -32.76
C MET A 1 -17.91 17.63 -32.76
N GLY A 2 -18.24 17.05 -33.93
CA GLY A 2 -19.42 16.18 -34.10
C GLY A 2 -19.01 14.71 -34.18
N VAL A 3 -19.98 13.81 -33.93
CA VAL A 3 -19.79 12.33 -33.95
C VAL A 3 -18.99 11.86 -35.17
N ARG A 4 -19.32 12.39 -36.36
CA ARG A 4 -18.68 12.01 -37.63
C ARG A 4 -17.21 12.41 -37.73
N GLU A 5 -16.85 13.58 -37.19
CA GLU A 5 -15.49 14.10 -37.21
C GLU A 5 -14.61 13.30 -36.25
N ASP A 6 -15.12 13.03 -35.04
CA ASP A 6 -14.41 12.21 -34.05
C ASP A 6 -14.24 10.78 -34.55
N ALA A 7 -15.30 10.18 -35.11
CA ALA A 7 -15.25 8.85 -35.70
C ALA A 7 -14.21 8.77 -36.84
N TYR A 8 -14.08 9.82 -37.65
CA TYR A 8 -13.06 9.89 -38.71
C TYR A 8 -11.65 9.93 -38.15
N ARG A 9 -11.41 10.76 -37.12
CA ARG A 9 -10.12 10.83 -36.44
C ARG A 9 -9.70 9.47 -35.85
N TYR A 10 -10.63 8.73 -35.23
CA TYR A 10 -10.34 7.36 -34.76
C TYR A 10 -10.15 6.35 -35.88
N ALA A 11 -10.93 6.46 -36.96
CA ALA A 11 -10.78 5.59 -38.11
C ALA A 11 -9.39 5.78 -38.75
N VAL A 12 -8.92 7.02 -38.92
CA VAL A 12 -7.57 7.31 -39.43
C VAL A 12 -6.49 6.70 -38.53
N LYS A 13 -6.57 6.88 -37.21
CA LYS A 13 -5.60 6.25 -36.30
C LYS A 13 -5.65 4.73 -36.35
N ASN A 14 -6.85 4.15 -36.25
CA ASN A 14 -7.00 2.71 -36.24
C ASN A 14 -6.50 2.10 -37.56
N ALA A 15 -6.81 2.71 -38.71
CA ALA A 15 -6.25 2.32 -40.00
C ALA A 15 -4.73 2.42 -40.02
N PHE A 16 -4.14 3.52 -39.55
CA PHE A 16 -2.69 3.70 -39.54
C PHE A 16 -1.98 2.63 -38.67
N GLN A 17 -2.55 2.30 -37.51
CA GLN A 17 -1.99 1.31 -36.58
C GLN A 17 -2.22 -0.14 -37.03
N HIS A 18 -3.21 -0.41 -37.88
CA HIS A 18 -3.60 -1.75 -38.30
C HIS A 18 -3.51 -1.96 -39.83
N GLY A 19 -2.39 -1.53 -40.43
CA GLY A 19 -2.05 -1.91 -41.81
C GLY A 19 -2.91 -1.25 -42.89
N GLY A 20 -3.42 -0.05 -42.65
CA GLY A 20 -4.17 0.77 -43.60
C GLY A 20 -5.68 0.54 -43.59
N LYS A 21 -6.21 -0.29 -42.69
CA LYS A 21 -7.65 -0.55 -42.58
C LYS A 21 -8.15 -0.40 -41.14
N ALA A 22 -9.08 0.51 -40.96
CA ALA A 22 -9.83 0.71 -39.75
C ALA A 22 -10.89 -0.38 -39.57
N ASP A 23 -10.97 -0.90 -38.36
CA ASP A 23 -12.02 -1.78 -37.89
C ASP A 23 -13.23 -0.97 -37.41
N ALA A 24 -14.40 -1.23 -38.01
CA ALA A 24 -15.62 -0.52 -37.67
C ALA A 24 -16.07 -0.78 -36.23
N GLY A 25 -15.87 -1.99 -35.71
CA GLY A 25 -16.23 -2.33 -34.32
C GLY A 25 -15.45 -1.51 -33.30
N ALA A 26 -14.14 -1.37 -33.50
CA ALA A 26 -13.27 -0.56 -32.67
C ALA A 26 -13.64 0.93 -32.69
N VAL A 27 -13.96 1.48 -33.87
CA VAL A 27 -14.38 2.88 -34.01
C VAL A 27 -15.77 3.10 -33.39
N ILE A 28 -16.71 2.15 -33.54
CA ILE A 28 -18.03 2.21 -32.86
C ILE A 28 -17.85 2.22 -31.34
N GLY A 29 -16.99 1.34 -30.81
CA GLY A 29 -16.70 1.28 -29.37
C GLY A 29 -16.14 2.61 -28.84
N LYS A 30 -15.24 3.26 -29.58
CA LYS A 30 -14.70 4.58 -29.22
C LYS A 30 -15.75 5.69 -29.33
N ALA A 31 -16.55 5.71 -30.39
CA ALA A 31 -17.64 6.67 -30.54
C ALA A 31 -18.67 6.54 -29.41
N LYS A 32 -19.06 5.31 -29.03
CA LYS A 32 -19.98 5.09 -27.91
C LYS A 32 -19.38 5.53 -26.56
N ALA A 33 -18.08 5.40 -26.39
CA ALA A 33 -17.40 5.84 -25.17
C ALA A 33 -17.34 7.38 -25.05
N LEU A 34 -17.32 8.12 -26.17
CA LEU A 34 -17.35 9.59 -26.19
C LEU A 34 -18.77 10.14 -26.11
N TYR A 35 -19.72 9.41 -26.66
CA TYR A 35 -21.13 9.78 -26.74
C TYR A 35 -21.98 8.74 -26.00
N PRO A 36 -21.85 8.62 -24.66
CA PRO A 36 -22.53 7.58 -23.88
C PRO A 36 -24.06 7.66 -24.00
N ASP A 37 -24.61 8.86 -24.21
CA ASP A 37 -26.05 9.12 -24.27
C ASP A 37 -26.69 8.82 -25.65
N LYS A 38 -25.88 8.62 -26.70
CA LYS A 38 -26.39 8.29 -28.05
C LYS A 38 -26.62 6.79 -28.20
N ASP A 39 -27.72 6.38 -28.84
CA ASP A 39 -27.91 4.98 -29.21
C ASP A 39 -26.81 4.56 -30.21
N VAL A 40 -26.32 3.33 -30.09
CA VAL A 40 -25.36 2.76 -31.03
C VAL A 40 -25.89 2.84 -32.46
N LYS A 41 -27.20 2.63 -32.66
CA LYS A 41 -27.84 2.73 -33.98
C LYS A 41 -27.64 4.09 -34.64
N ASP A 42 -27.65 5.16 -33.84
CA ASP A 42 -27.46 6.53 -34.32
C ASP A 42 -26.00 6.85 -34.63
N LEU A 43 -25.05 6.12 -34.05
CA LEU A 43 -23.61 6.27 -34.28
C LEU A 43 -23.14 5.50 -35.52
N VAL A 44 -23.79 4.37 -35.83
CA VAL A 44 -23.36 3.44 -36.89
C VAL A 44 -23.23 4.13 -38.24
N LYS A 45 -24.18 5.00 -38.62
CA LYS A 45 -24.16 5.69 -39.91
C LYS A 45 -22.91 6.57 -40.07
N ASP A 46 -22.61 7.38 -39.05
CA ASP A 46 -21.47 8.29 -39.07
C ASP A 46 -20.15 7.54 -38.98
N VAL A 47 -20.09 6.49 -38.15
CA VAL A 47 -18.90 5.66 -37.99
C VAL A 47 -18.58 4.89 -39.27
N GLN A 48 -19.58 4.28 -39.91
CA GLN A 48 -19.38 3.56 -41.18
C GLN A 48 -18.89 4.49 -42.28
N ALA A 49 -19.45 5.70 -42.36
CA ALA A 49 -18.98 6.71 -43.31
C ALA A 49 -17.52 7.10 -43.03
N ALA A 50 -17.15 7.30 -41.77
CA ALA A 50 -15.79 7.63 -41.34
C ALA A 50 -14.77 6.52 -41.62
N VAL A 51 -15.12 5.27 -41.33
CA VAL A 51 -14.28 4.09 -41.59
C VAL A 51 -14.07 3.92 -43.09
N LYS A 52 -15.13 4.08 -43.88
CA LYS A 52 -15.04 4.02 -45.34
C LYS A 52 -14.10 5.09 -45.90
N GLU A 53 -14.19 6.30 -45.38
CA GLU A 53 -13.34 7.43 -45.78
C GLU A 53 -11.87 7.17 -45.44
N ALA A 54 -11.57 6.77 -44.20
CA ALA A 54 -10.20 6.47 -43.77
C ALA A 54 -9.58 5.30 -44.56
N ASN A 55 -10.36 4.25 -44.83
CA ASN A 55 -9.91 3.07 -45.57
C ASN A 55 -9.71 3.33 -47.07
N ALA A 56 -10.26 4.42 -47.60
CA ALA A 56 -10.06 4.84 -48.98
C ALA A 56 -8.78 5.66 -49.19
N LEU A 57 -8.10 6.08 -48.11
CA LEU A 57 -6.86 6.86 -48.21
C LEU A 57 -5.67 5.99 -48.61
N PRO A 58 -4.85 6.44 -49.57
CA PRO A 58 -3.51 5.86 -49.79
C PRO A 58 -2.65 6.00 -48.54
N ALA A 59 -1.72 5.05 -48.33
CA ALA A 59 -0.88 5.00 -47.13
C ALA A 59 -0.16 6.34 -46.81
N ALA A 60 0.33 7.05 -47.84
CA ALA A 60 0.99 8.35 -47.66
C ALA A 60 0.02 9.43 -47.15
N LYS A 61 -1.23 9.45 -47.63
CA LYS A 61 -2.25 10.39 -47.17
C LYS A 61 -2.78 10.01 -45.79
N LEU A 62 -2.94 8.71 -45.52
CA LEU A 62 -3.33 8.21 -44.20
C LEU A 62 -2.31 8.60 -43.13
N LYS A 63 -1.01 8.47 -43.43
CA LYS A 63 0.06 8.93 -42.55
C LYS A 63 0.02 10.44 -42.33
N ALA A 64 -0.16 11.24 -43.39
CA ALA A 64 -0.24 12.69 -43.26
C ALA A 64 -1.45 13.15 -42.42
N GLU A 65 -2.60 12.50 -42.60
CA GLU A 65 -3.80 12.71 -41.78
C GLU A 65 -3.57 12.32 -40.32
N PHE A 66 -2.92 11.17 -40.08
CA PHE A 66 -2.54 10.74 -38.74
C PHE A 66 -1.59 11.76 -38.06
N ASP A 67 -0.52 12.16 -38.74
CA ASP A 67 0.46 13.13 -38.23
C ASP A 67 -0.19 14.48 -37.93
N ARG A 68 -1.10 14.94 -38.79
CA ARG A 68 -1.88 16.18 -38.57
C ARG A 68 -2.67 16.09 -37.27
N PHE A 69 -3.39 14.99 -37.06
CA PHE A 69 -4.17 14.81 -35.85
C PHE A 69 -3.27 14.68 -34.61
N ASP A 70 -2.18 13.93 -34.68
CA ASP A 70 -1.27 13.72 -33.54
C ASP A 70 -0.66 15.05 -33.05
N GLN A 71 -0.29 15.94 -33.97
CA GLN A 71 0.21 17.29 -33.66
C GLN A 71 -0.82 18.20 -32.97
N GLU A 72 -2.12 17.95 -33.17
CA GLU A 72 -3.22 18.70 -32.53
C GLU A 72 -3.52 18.23 -31.09
N GLY A 73 -2.80 17.22 -30.54
CA GLY A 73 -2.98 16.78 -29.15
C GLY A 73 -4.17 15.83 -28.96
N TRP A 74 -4.12 14.69 -29.66
CA TRP A 74 -5.29 13.94 -30.14
C TRP A 74 -5.95 12.93 -29.20
N GLU A 75 -5.42 12.58 -28.03
CA GLU A 75 -6.00 11.48 -27.27
C GLU A 75 -7.34 11.86 -26.61
N LEU A 76 -8.42 11.76 -27.39
CA LEU A 76 -9.80 11.69 -26.94
C LEU A 76 -9.90 10.43 -26.07
N ARG A 77 -9.53 10.55 -24.80
CA ARG A 77 -9.84 9.53 -23.82
C ARG A 77 -11.33 9.69 -23.55
N PRO A 78 -12.13 8.61 -23.58
CA PRO A 78 -13.47 8.67 -23.00
C PRO A 78 -13.35 9.36 -21.65
N LYS A 79 -14.25 10.28 -21.31
CA LYS A 79 -14.28 10.83 -19.95
C LYS A 79 -14.31 9.63 -19.02
N GLN A 80 -13.19 9.38 -18.36
CA GLN A 80 -13.09 8.30 -17.42
C GLN A 80 -14.15 8.63 -16.38
N LYS A 81 -15.06 7.70 -16.09
CA LYS A 81 -15.98 7.93 -14.97
C LYS A 81 -15.09 8.23 -13.78
N GLU A 82 -15.19 9.46 -13.26
CA GLU A 82 -14.55 9.83 -12.01
C GLU A 82 -15.30 9.09 -10.92
N ILE A 83 -14.92 7.83 -10.73
CA ILE A 83 -15.22 7.10 -9.53
C ILE A 83 -14.32 7.77 -8.49
N GLY A 84 -14.89 8.74 -7.78
CA GLY A 84 -14.22 9.37 -6.65
C GLY A 84 -13.89 8.32 -5.58
N LEU A 85 -13.47 8.79 -4.40
CA LEU A 85 -13.26 7.85 -3.28
C LEU A 85 -14.54 7.09 -3.00
N LEU A 86 -14.41 5.76 -2.91
CA LEU A 86 -15.51 4.88 -2.51
C LEU A 86 -16.05 5.32 -1.14
N SER A 87 -17.32 5.00 -0.88
CA SER A 87 -17.92 5.28 0.42
C SER A 87 -17.36 4.33 1.48
N LEU A 88 -17.06 4.86 2.66
CA LEU A 88 -16.91 4.11 3.89
C LEU A 88 -18.28 4.13 4.58
N GLU A 89 -19.09 3.09 4.35
CA GLU A 89 -20.49 3.06 4.83
C GLU A 89 -20.62 3.25 6.35
N TRP A 90 -19.65 2.77 7.11
CA TRP A 90 -19.58 2.91 8.57
C TRP A 90 -19.23 4.34 9.04
N ALA A 91 -18.71 5.19 8.15
CA ALA A 91 -18.37 6.58 8.42
C ALA A 91 -19.46 7.57 7.94
N GLU A 92 -20.65 7.07 7.58
CA GLU A 92 -21.76 7.87 7.07
C GLU A 92 -23.02 7.73 7.96
N GLY A 93 -23.83 8.79 8.01
CA GLY A 93 -25.09 8.79 8.73
C GLY A 93 -24.99 9.09 10.24
N PRO A 94 -26.08 8.88 11.00
CA PRO A 94 -26.19 9.33 12.40
C PRO A 94 -25.28 8.58 13.38
N ASN A 95 -24.76 7.41 12.99
CA ASN A 95 -23.86 6.59 13.79
C ASN A 95 -22.43 6.57 13.22
N ALA A 96 -22.07 7.58 12.42
CA ALA A 96 -20.76 7.65 11.77
C ALA A 96 -19.63 7.63 12.80
N GLU A 97 -18.68 6.71 12.62
CA GLU A 97 -17.45 6.71 13.40
C GLU A 97 -16.43 7.70 12.82
N SER A 98 -15.55 8.23 13.67
CA SER A 98 -14.50 9.15 13.24
C SER A 98 -13.46 8.42 12.39
N VAL A 99 -13.26 8.87 11.16
CA VAL A 99 -12.20 8.33 10.29
C VAL A 99 -10.83 8.79 10.77
N VAL A 100 -9.92 7.85 10.96
CA VAL A 100 -8.51 8.11 11.28
C VAL A 100 -7.66 7.28 10.34
N THR A 101 -6.97 7.93 9.42
CA THR A 101 -6.07 7.27 8.48
C THR A 101 -4.62 7.54 8.83
N ARG A 102 -3.72 6.71 8.28
CA ARG A 102 -2.28 6.95 8.40
C ARG A 102 -1.51 6.68 7.12
N PHE A 103 -0.45 7.44 6.93
CA PHE A 103 0.63 7.12 6.02
C PHE A 103 1.86 6.72 6.84
N ALA A 104 2.33 5.49 6.63
CA ALA A 104 3.37 4.87 7.46
C ALA A 104 4.63 4.50 6.65
N PRO A 105 5.46 5.48 6.21
CA PRO A 105 6.64 5.20 5.39
C PRO A 105 7.82 4.67 6.22
N ASN A 106 8.64 3.80 5.61
CA ASN A 106 10.00 3.60 6.10
C ASN A 106 10.83 4.86 5.72
N PRO A 107 11.53 5.51 6.66
CA PRO A 107 12.27 6.74 6.39
C PRO A 107 13.66 6.51 5.78
N ASN A 108 13.87 5.42 5.04
CA ASN A 108 15.20 5.00 4.55
C ASN A 108 15.55 5.55 3.15
N GLY A 109 14.78 6.50 2.64
CA GLY A 109 15.00 7.16 1.36
C GLY A 109 14.09 8.38 1.19
N PRO A 110 14.29 9.17 0.13
CA PRO A 110 13.45 10.33 -0.16
C PRO A 110 12.03 9.91 -0.56
N PHE A 111 11.08 10.84 -0.43
CA PHE A 111 9.71 10.66 -0.90
C PHE A 111 9.68 10.44 -2.42
N HIS A 112 8.87 9.49 -2.88
CA HIS A 112 8.72 9.19 -4.30
C HIS A 112 7.25 8.98 -4.70
N LEU A 113 6.96 8.82 -6.00
CA LEU A 113 5.59 8.65 -6.51
C LEU A 113 4.81 7.49 -5.88
N GLY A 114 5.48 6.40 -5.50
CA GLY A 114 4.86 5.33 -4.70
C GLY A 114 4.34 5.81 -3.34
N ASN A 115 5.07 6.69 -2.64
CA ASN A 115 4.63 7.29 -1.38
C ASN A 115 3.44 8.23 -1.61
N LEU A 116 3.49 9.04 -2.68
CA LEU A 116 2.41 9.95 -3.06
C LEU A 116 1.07 9.24 -3.09
N ARG A 117 1.00 8.08 -3.76
CA ARG A 117 -0.26 7.33 -3.84
C ARG A 117 -0.78 6.93 -2.46
N ALA A 118 0.07 6.38 -1.60
CA ALA A 118 -0.35 5.92 -0.28
C ALA A 118 -0.75 7.11 0.63
N ALA A 119 0.07 8.17 0.65
CA ALA A 119 -0.17 9.36 1.44
C ALA A 119 -1.45 10.09 1.02
N TYR A 120 -1.59 10.36 -0.28
CA TYR A 120 -2.75 11.08 -0.82
C TYR A 120 -4.04 10.30 -0.60
N MET A 121 -4.03 8.97 -0.77
CA MET A 121 -5.23 8.16 -0.53
C MET A 121 -5.67 8.22 0.94
N SER A 122 -4.74 8.05 1.88
CA SER A 122 -5.05 8.18 3.31
C SER A 122 -5.57 9.58 3.66
N TYR A 123 -4.87 10.63 3.20
CA TYR A 123 -5.27 12.01 3.42
C TYR A 123 -6.66 12.32 2.82
N ALA A 124 -6.91 11.89 1.58
CA ALA A 124 -8.15 12.18 0.88
C ALA A 124 -9.36 11.52 1.57
N TYR A 125 -9.20 10.32 2.14
CA TYR A 125 -10.24 9.70 2.97
C TYR A 125 -10.47 10.47 4.28
N ALA A 126 -9.41 10.83 5.01
CA ALA A 126 -9.55 11.65 6.21
C ALA A 126 -10.26 12.98 5.90
N LYS A 127 -9.83 13.68 4.84
CA LYS A 127 -10.44 14.94 4.40
C LYS A 127 -11.91 14.78 3.99
N LYS A 128 -12.26 13.74 3.24
CA LYS A 128 -13.65 13.46 2.80
C LYS A 128 -14.60 13.32 3.98
N TYR A 129 -14.13 12.72 5.07
CA TYR A 129 -14.95 12.40 6.25
C TYR A 129 -14.70 13.34 7.44
N GLY A 130 -13.93 14.43 7.27
CA GLY A 130 -13.57 15.33 8.37
C GLY A 130 -12.79 14.65 9.50
N GLY A 131 -12.07 13.59 9.16
CA GLY A 131 -11.27 12.77 10.06
C GLY A 131 -9.84 13.27 10.23
N ARG A 132 -8.99 12.43 10.84
CA ARG A 132 -7.57 12.71 11.09
C ARG A 132 -6.66 11.95 10.12
N PHE A 133 -5.58 12.58 9.68
CA PHE A 133 -4.52 12.01 8.87
C PHE A 133 -3.18 12.02 9.61
N ILE A 134 -2.65 10.83 9.89
CA ILE A 134 -1.43 10.64 10.66
C ILE A 134 -0.24 10.32 9.74
N LEU A 135 0.91 10.94 9.99
CA LEU A 135 2.20 10.50 9.46
C LEU A 135 2.95 9.70 10.53
N ARG A 136 3.29 8.43 10.27
CA ARG A 136 4.08 7.61 11.19
C ARG A 136 5.32 7.06 10.51
N PHE A 137 6.50 7.48 10.93
CA PHE A 137 7.74 6.90 10.43
C PHE A 137 7.98 5.51 11.03
N GLU A 138 8.09 4.53 10.14
CA GLU A 138 8.34 3.11 10.42
C GLU A 138 9.86 2.86 10.46
N ASP A 139 10.51 3.26 11.55
CA ASP A 139 11.96 3.16 11.75
C ASP A 139 12.41 2.01 12.67
N THR A 140 11.60 0.96 12.84
CA THR A 140 11.93 -0.18 13.71
C THR A 140 12.79 -1.26 13.03
N ASP A 141 13.55 -0.93 11.99
CA ASP A 141 14.54 -1.83 11.39
C ASP A 141 15.96 -1.28 11.62
N ALA A 142 16.59 -1.80 12.67
CA ALA A 142 17.92 -1.37 13.10
C ALA A 142 19.06 -1.71 12.12
N LYS A 143 18.85 -2.60 11.14
CA LYS A 143 19.93 -3.15 10.30
C LYS A 143 19.84 -2.72 8.85
N ILE A 144 18.66 -2.86 8.25
CA ILE A 144 18.49 -2.79 6.79
C ILE A 144 17.92 -1.45 6.37
N LYS A 145 16.92 -0.93 7.09
CA LYS A 145 16.18 0.28 6.70
C LYS A 145 16.44 1.44 7.64
N LYS A 146 17.71 1.82 7.76
CA LYS A 146 18.12 2.95 8.60
C LYS A 146 17.48 4.25 8.09
N PRO A 147 16.94 5.11 8.97
CA PRO A 147 16.41 6.41 8.56
C PRO A 147 17.48 7.29 7.90
N ILE A 148 17.11 8.10 6.92
CA ILE A 148 17.95 9.22 6.48
C ILE A 148 17.85 10.38 7.49
N GLU A 149 18.92 11.15 7.69
CA GLU A 149 19.00 12.17 8.75
C GLU A 149 17.90 13.23 8.68
N ASN A 150 17.47 13.58 7.47
CA ASN A 150 16.50 14.64 7.20
C ASN A 150 15.12 14.12 6.77
N ALA A 151 14.79 12.85 7.09
CA ALA A 151 13.56 12.20 6.62
C ALA A 151 12.29 12.99 6.95
N GLU A 152 12.12 13.40 8.21
CA GLU A 152 10.93 14.15 8.63
C GLU A 152 10.78 15.46 7.87
N ARG A 153 11.87 16.21 7.71
CA ARG A 153 11.86 17.46 6.94
C ARG A 153 11.44 17.21 5.48
N LEU A 154 12.08 16.26 4.80
CA LEU A 154 11.78 15.97 3.39
C LEU A 154 10.32 15.54 3.21
N PHE A 155 9.86 14.59 4.02
CA PHE A 155 8.49 14.10 3.93
C PHE A 155 7.46 15.19 4.23
N LEU A 156 7.68 16.04 5.23
CA LEU A 156 6.76 17.15 5.53
C LEU A 156 6.78 18.23 4.44
N GLU A 157 7.95 18.53 3.86
CA GLU A 157 8.06 19.45 2.71
C GLU A 157 7.28 18.91 1.49
N ASP A 158 7.45 17.63 1.15
CA ASP A 158 6.78 16.98 0.03
C ASP A 158 5.27 16.85 0.26
N LEU A 159 4.84 16.46 1.46
CA LEU A 159 3.42 16.40 1.82
C LEU A 159 2.76 17.78 1.83
N LYS A 160 3.48 18.82 2.26
CA LYS A 160 3.00 20.20 2.19
C LYS A 160 2.87 20.67 0.75
N TRP A 161 3.84 20.33 -0.11
CA TRP A 161 3.75 20.61 -1.55
C TRP A 161 2.54 19.93 -2.20
N LEU A 162 2.17 18.74 -1.74
CA LEU A 162 0.97 18.01 -2.14
C LEU A 162 -0.33 18.50 -1.48
N GLU A 163 -0.28 19.52 -0.61
CA GLU A 163 -1.41 19.99 0.20
C GLU A 163 -2.04 18.88 1.09
N CYS A 164 -1.24 17.88 1.47
CA CYS A 164 -1.58 16.71 2.28
C CYS A 164 -0.92 16.79 3.66
N VAL A 165 -1.14 17.87 4.40
CA VAL A 165 -0.49 18.09 5.69
C VAL A 165 -1.05 17.11 6.73
N PRO A 166 -0.19 16.32 7.42
CA PRO A 166 -0.65 15.45 8.51
C PRO A 166 -1.04 16.25 9.75
N ASP A 167 -2.07 15.78 10.46
CA ASP A 167 -2.51 16.34 11.74
C ASP A 167 -1.53 15.99 12.88
N GLU A 168 -0.93 14.80 12.80
CA GLU A 168 0.00 14.29 13.81
C GLU A 168 1.17 13.56 13.15
N VAL A 169 2.35 13.66 13.78
CA VAL A 169 3.58 13.01 13.32
C VAL A 169 4.14 12.14 14.44
N PHE A 170 4.37 10.87 14.13
CA PHE A 170 4.95 9.90 15.05
C PHE A 170 6.15 9.20 14.47
N TRP A 171 6.96 8.66 15.36
CA TRP A 171 8.05 7.75 15.02
C TRP A 171 7.91 6.49 15.86
N ALA A 172 7.95 5.33 15.20
CA ALA A 172 7.81 4.05 15.88
C ALA A 172 8.96 3.82 16.88
N SER A 173 10.17 4.29 16.58
CA SER A 173 11.34 4.24 17.49
C SER A 173 11.15 4.90 18.85
N GLN A 174 10.23 5.87 18.97
CA GLN A 174 9.93 6.53 20.24
C GLN A 174 8.97 5.75 21.13
N ARG A 175 8.46 4.60 20.67
CA ARG A 175 7.35 3.87 21.30
C ARG A 175 7.75 2.47 21.77
N PHE A 176 9.05 2.21 21.91
CA PHE A 176 9.57 0.89 22.33
C PHE A 176 9.08 0.44 23.70
N ASP A 177 8.96 1.36 24.66
CA ASP A 177 8.45 1.01 25.99
C ASP A 177 6.99 0.52 25.90
N LEU A 178 6.16 1.15 25.05
CA LEU A 178 4.80 0.71 24.74
C LEU A 178 4.78 -0.69 24.10
N TYR A 179 5.68 -0.95 23.13
CA TYR A 179 5.79 -2.26 22.50
C TYR A 179 6.13 -3.34 23.53
N TYR A 180 7.06 -3.07 24.45
CA TYR A 180 7.44 -4.02 25.48
C TYR A 180 6.30 -4.30 26.46
N ASP A 181 5.50 -3.30 26.81
CA ASP A 181 4.31 -3.49 27.65
C ASP A 181 3.28 -4.38 26.96
N TYR A 182 3.05 -4.21 25.66
CA TYR A 182 2.18 -5.09 24.89
C TYR A 182 2.71 -6.51 24.77
N LEU A 183 4.02 -6.68 24.58
CA LEU A 183 4.65 -8.00 24.57
C LEU A 183 4.48 -8.70 25.92
N ARG A 184 4.70 -8.00 27.04
CA ARG A 184 4.46 -8.54 28.39
C ARG A 184 3.00 -8.94 28.59
N LYS A 185 2.03 -8.10 28.19
CA LYS A 185 0.59 -8.43 28.23
C LYS A 185 0.25 -9.68 27.42
N LEU A 186 0.84 -9.86 26.24
CA LEU A 186 0.65 -11.06 25.42
C LEU A 186 1.23 -12.32 26.09
N ILE A 187 2.41 -12.19 26.69
CA ILE A 187 3.07 -13.27 27.44
C ILE A 187 2.23 -13.67 28.65
N ASP A 188 1.79 -12.71 29.46
CA ASP A 188 0.97 -12.95 30.66
C ASP A 188 -0.35 -13.65 30.32
N ARG A 189 -0.96 -13.32 29.19
CA ARG A 189 -2.16 -13.99 28.66
C ARG A 189 -1.89 -15.36 28.04
N GLY A 190 -0.65 -15.84 28.07
CA GLY A 190 -0.22 -17.11 27.49
C GLY A 190 -0.32 -17.15 25.96
N LYS A 191 -0.37 -15.99 25.31
CA LYS A 191 -0.51 -15.83 23.85
C LYS A 191 0.83 -15.73 23.13
N ALA A 192 1.93 -15.62 23.84
CA ALA A 192 3.27 -15.63 23.26
C ALA A 192 4.17 -16.70 23.93
N TYR A 193 5.25 -17.08 23.24
CA TYR A 193 6.31 -17.95 23.76
C TYR A 193 7.67 -17.57 23.18
N ALA A 194 8.75 -17.86 23.90
CA ALA A 194 10.11 -17.59 23.45
C ALA A 194 10.70 -18.85 22.79
N CYS A 195 10.88 -18.81 21.47
CA CYS A 195 11.36 -19.93 20.69
C CYS A 195 12.88 -19.87 20.53
N ASN A 196 13.57 -20.95 20.92
CA ASN A 196 15.01 -21.14 20.70
C ASN A 196 15.31 -22.29 19.72
N CYS A 197 14.32 -22.73 18.94
CA CYS A 197 14.54 -23.70 17.88
C CYS A 197 15.40 -23.11 16.77
N GLU A 198 16.24 -23.95 16.15
CA GLU A 198 16.93 -23.62 14.91
C GLU A 198 15.89 -23.26 13.82
N SER A 199 16.18 -22.25 12.99
CA SER A 199 15.20 -21.64 12.09
C SER A 199 14.66 -22.62 11.05
N GLY A 200 15.51 -23.49 10.48
CA GLY A 200 15.12 -24.54 9.55
C GLY A 200 14.24 -25.60 10.20
N ALA A 201 14.63 -26.09 11.38
CA ALA A 201 13.85 -27.05 12.15
C ALA A 201 12.48 -26.48 12.55
N TRP A 202 12.42 -25.22 13.00
CA TRP A 202 11.15 -24.56 13.31
C TRP A 202 10.25 -24.42 12.08
N ARG A 203 10.80 -24.03 10.92
CA ARG A 203 10.02 -23.91 9.68
C ARG A 203 9.38 -25.23 9.27
N LYS A 204 10.12 -26.34 9.34
CA LYS A 204 9.60 -27.68 9.04
C LYS A 204 8.40 -28.03 9.93
N LEU A 205 8.52 -27.80 11.25
CA LEU A 205 7.42 -28.04 12.19
C LEU A 205 6.17 -27.23 11.82
N ILE A 206 6.33 -25.97 11.43
CA ILE A 206 5.22 -25.09 11.05
C ILE A 206 4.57 -25.49 9.74
N GLU A 207 5.36 -25.94 8.75
CA GLU A 207 4.86 -26.50 7.50
C GLU A 207 4.04 -27.77 7.77
N GLU A 208 4.51 -28.63 8.67
CA GLU A 208 3.86 -29.84 9.16
C GLU A 208 2.74 -29.58 10.20
N LYS A 209 2.38 -28.31 10.44
CA LYS A 209 1.32 -27.90 11.39
C LYS A 209 1.53 -28.41 12.82
N THR A 210 2.78 -28.63 13.20
CA THR A 210 3.20 -29.22 14.47
C THR A 210 3.81 -28.17 15.38
N ALA A 211 3.43 -28.20 16.66
CA ALA A 211 3.96 -27.27 17.66
C ALA A 211 5.42 -27.62 17.99
N CYS A 212 6.30 -26.61 17.99
CA CYS A 212 7.63 -26.79 18.57
C CYS A 212 7.55 -26.94 20.12
N PRO A 213 8.51 -27.61 20.76
CA PRO A 213 8.50 -27.82 22.21
C PRO A 213 8.39 -26.52 23.03
N CYS A 214 8.99 -25.43 22.55
CA CYS A 214 8.97 -24.12 23.18
C CYS A 214 7.54 -23.56 23.32
N ARG A 215 6.60 -23.97 22.46
CA ARG A 215 5.21 -23.48 22.47
C ARG A 215 4.46 -23.85 23.76
N ALA A 216 4.91 -24.91 24.44
CA ALA A 216 4.35 -25.39 25.69
C ALA A 216 4.87 -24.65 26.94
N GLN A 217 5.79 -23.69 26.79
CA GLN A 217 6.28 -22.85 27.90
C GLN A 217 5.14 -22.19 28.66
N LYS A 218 5.29 -22.12 29.99
CA LYS A 218 4.38 -21.38 30.87
C LYS A 218 4.64 -19.88 30.73
N PRO A 219 3.62 -19.02 30.89
CA PRO A 219 3.78 -17.56 30.84
C PRO A 219 4.97 -17.02 31.67
N ALA A 220 5.12 -17.48 32.91
CA ALA A 220 6.21 -17.04 33.80
C ALA A 220 7.62 -17.40 33.27
N GLU A 221 7.77 -18.54 32.59
CA GLU A 221 9.03 -18.94 31.98
C GLU A 221 9.35 -18.07 30.76
N THR A 222 8.36 -17.87 29.89
CA THR A 222 8.49 -16.97 28.73
C THR A 222 8.81 -15.54 29.17
N LEU A 223 8.17 -15.04 30.23
CA LEU A 223 8.43 -13.71 30.77
C LEU A 223 9.87 -13.58 31.26
N ARG A 224 10.38 -14.58 32.00
CA ARG A 224 11.78 -14.60 32.44
C ARG A 224 12.76 -14.58 31.26
N ILE A 225 12.46 -15.29 30.18
CA ILE A 225 13.30 -15.25 28.96
C ILE A 225 13.20 -13.88 28.30
N PHE A 226 12.00 -13.31 28.19
CA PHE A 226 11.80 -11.99 27.60
C PHE A 226 12.56 -10.90 28.36
N GLU A 227 12.57 -10.91 29.70
CA GLU A 227 13.35 -9.95 30.48
C GLU A 227 14.86 -10.11 30.24
N LYS A 228 15.35 -11.34 30.02
CA LYS A 228 16.75 -11.57 29.60
C LYS A 228 17.06 -11.03 28.20
N MET A 229 16.09 -11.10 27.29
CA MET A 229 16.19 -10.46 25.98
C MET A 229 16.25 -8.94 26.16
N VAL A 230 15.39 -8.34 26.99
CA VAL A 230 15.38 -6.89 27.22
C VAL A 230 16.68 -6.41 27.92
N SER A 231 17.22 -7.18 28.87
CA SER A 231 18.45 -6.86 29.61
C SER A 231 19.75 -7.11 28.83
N ASN A 232 19.67 -7.57 27.57
CA ASN A 232 20.83 -7.95 26.74
C ASN A 232 21.66 -9.13 27.32
N GLU A 233 21.04 -9.96 28.18
CA GLU A 233 21.62 -11.25 28.59
C GLU A 233 21.49 -12.31 27.48
N ALA A 234 20.40 -12.26 26.70
CA ALA A 234 20.20 -13.13 25.54
C ALA A 234 20.67 -12.45 24.25
N LYS A 235 21.44 -13.18 23.43
CA LYS A 235 22.07 -12.64 22.21
C LYS A 235 21.22 -12.83 20.96
N GLU A 236 21.61 -12.15 19.89
CA GLU A 236 20.95 -12.27 18.60
C GLU A 236 20.92 -13.73 18.12
N GLY A 237 19.75 -14.15 17.65
CA GLY A 237 19.54 -15.52 17.16
C GLY A 237 19.24 -16.55 18.25
N GLU A 238 19.44 -16.25 19.54
CA GLU A 238 19.15 -17.22 20.61
C GLU A 238 17.65 -17.43 20.82
N TYR A 239 16.87 -16.35 20.79
CA TYR A 239 15.43 -16.40 21.00
C TYR A 239 14.67 -15.53 20.01
N VAL A 240 13.53 -16.04 19.57
CA VAL A 240 12.51 -15.29 18.83
C VAL A 240 11.21 -15.40 19.62
N LEU A 241 10.66 -14.25 20.01
CA LEU A 241 9.34 -14.21 20.63
C LEU A 241 8.28 -14.42 19.55
N ARG A 242 7.36 -15.37 19.74
CA ARG A 242 6.35 -15.77 18.74
C ARG A 242 4.96 -15.69 19.32
N LEU A 243 3.99 -15.34 18.47
CA LEU A 243 2.57 -15.40 18.80
C LEU A 243 2.10 -16.86 18.76
N LYS A 244 1.16 -17.25 19.61
CA LYS A 244 0.46 -18.54 19.49
C LYS A 244 -0.80 -18.32 18.66
N THR A 245 -0.79 -18.79 17.42
CA THR A 245 -1.94 -18.75 16.53
C THR A 245 -2.46 -20.17 16.26
N ASP A 246 -3.36 -20.31 15.28
CA ASP A 246 -3.79 -21.63 14.82
C ASP A 246 -2.74 -22.22 13.87
N LEU A 247 -2.12 -23.34 14.28
CA LEU A 247 -1.15 -24.06 13.45
C LEU A 247 -1.82 -24.76 12.26
N ASN A 248 -3.14 -24.95 12.29
CA ASN A 248 -3.89 -25.51 11.17
C ASN A 248 -4.26 -24.49 10.10
N HIS A 249 -4.01 -23.20 10.33
CA HIS A 249 -4.34 -22.12 9.40
C HIS A 249 -3.81 -22.42 7.99
N PRO A 250 -4.60 -22.25 6.91
CA PRO A 250 -4.18 -22.63 5.56
C PRO A 250 -2.93 -21.88 5.11
N ASP A 251 -2.84 -20.59 5.46
CA ASP A 251 -1.66 -19.77 5.20
C ASP A 251 -0.57 -20.03 6.27
N PRO A 252 0.61 -20.56 5.89
CA PRO A 252 1.72 -20.79 6.81
C PRO A 252 2.32 -19.52 7.39
N SER A 253 2.17 -18.35 6.74
CA SER A 253 2.71 -17.07 7.24
C SER A 253 2.00 -16.58 8.50
N VAL A 254 0.77 -17.06 8.77
CA VAL A 254 -0.03 -16.72 9.95
C VAL A 254 0.28 -17.66 11.13
N ARG A 255 0.92 -18.80 10.88
CA ARG A 255 1.22 -19.80 11.91
C ARG A 255 2.42 -19.37 12.76
N ASP A 256 2.16 -19.10 14.03
CA ASP A 256 3.13 -18.72 15.05
C ASP A 256 4.23 -17.74 14.57
N TRP A 257 3.82 -16.70 13.83
CA TRP A 257 4.74 -15.69 13.30
C TRP A 257 5.44 -14.91 14.43
N TRP A 258 6.56 -14.29 14.10
CA TRP A 258 7.46 -13.68 15.08
C TRP A 258 6.99 -12.28 15.49
N LEU A 259 6.99 -12.03 16.80
CA LEU A 259 6.61 -10.76 17.42
C LEU A 259 7.81 -9.84 17.62
N ALA A 260 8.93 -10.39 18.10
CA ALA A 260 10.13 -9.62 18.38
C ALA A 260 11.38 -10.51 18.45
N ARG A 261 12.56 -9.92 18.25
CA ARG A 261 13.86 -10.62 18.33
C ARG A 261 14.95 -9.72 18.91
N CYS A 262 16.00 -10.33 19.45
CA CYS A 262 17.21 -9.63 19.82
C CYS A 262 17.95 -9.11 18.57
N VAL A 263 18.54 -7.93 18.67
CA VAL A 263 19.46 -7.36 17.69
C VAL A 263 20.68 -6.88 18.46
N ASP A 264 21.82 -7.54 18.24
CA ASP A 264 23.10 -7.11 18.80
C ASP A 264 23.58 -5.85 18.06
N GLU A 265 24.16 -4.91 18.82
CA GLU A 265 24.76 -3.67 18.32
C GLU A 265 23.87 -2.89 17.32
N PRO A 266 22.62 -2.54 17.71
CA PRO A 266 21.73 -1.82 16.82
C PRO A 266 22.28 -0.42 16.53
N GLU A 267 22.28 -0.05 15.25
CA GLU A 267 22.62 1.30 14.81
C GLU A 267 21.36 2.03 14.37
N HIS A 268 20.91 2.97 15.19
CA HIS A 268 19.72 3.77 14.91
C HIS A 268 20.01 5.26 15.15
N ASN A 269 20.13 6.02 14.07
CA ASN A 269 20.57 7.42 14.09
C ASN A 269 19.67 8.38 14.88
N ARG A 270 18.41 8.02 15.13
CA ARG A 270 17.47 8.85 15.90
C ARG A 270 17.34 8.48 17.37
N MET A 271 17.81 7.31 17.78
CA MET A 271 17.60 6.80 19.14
C MET A 271 18.83 7.02 20.01
N LYS A 272 18.64 7.69 21.16
CA LYS A 272 19.71 7.86 22.17
C LYS A 272 19.88 6.62 23.05
N LYS A 273 18.77 5.92 23.35
CA LYS A 273 18.75 4.69 24.15
C LYS A 273 18.98 3.50 23.22
N LYS A 274 19.99 2.68 23.51
CA LYS A 274 20.13 1.38 22.84
C LYS A 274 19.03 0.45 23.35
N VAL A 275 18.28 -0.16 22.43
CA VAL A 275 17.25 -1.16 22.73
C VAL A 275 17.67 -2.49 22.12
N HIS A 276 17.52 -3.58 22.86
CA HIS A 276 18.01 -4.88 22.42
C HIS A 276 16.97 -5.69 21.66
N VAL A 277 15.70 -5.54 22.05
CA VAL A 277 14.59 -6.33 21.48
C VAL A 277 13.82 -5.47 20.49
N TRP A 278 13.81 -5.88 19.23
CA TRP A 278 13.16 -5.15 18.14
C TRP A 278 11.89 -5.88 17.70
N PRO A 279 10.75 -5.17 17.62
CA PRO A 279 9.49 -5.75 17.20
C PRO A 279 9.49 -6.09 15.71
N SER A 280 8.61 -7.00 15.31
CA SER A 280 8.29 -7.19 13.90
C SER A 280 7.41 -6.08 13.38
N PHE A 281 7.52 -5.85 12.07
CA PHE A 281 6.67 -4.89 11.35
C PHE A 281 5.18 -5.11 11.66
N MET A 282 4.69 -6.35 11.56
CA MET A 282 3.29 -6.66 11.80
C MET A 282 2.86 -6.36 13.24
N PHE A 283 3.70 -6.72 14.23
CA PHE A 283 3.37 -6.48 15.64
C PHE A 283 3.35 -4.97 15.95
N GLN A 284 4.40 -4.25 15.58
CA GLN A 284 4.46 -2.82 15.85
C GLN A 284 3.37 -2.05 15.10
N ASN A 285 3.09 -2.35 13.83
CA ASN A 285 2.01 -1.69 13.09
C ASN A 285 0.64 -1.96 13.73
N SER A 286 0.40 -3.18 14.24
CA SER A 286 -0.86 -3.51 14.91
C SER A 286 -1.04 -2.73 16.21
N VAL A 287 0.02 -2.61 17.01
CA VAL A 287 -0.01 -1.83 18.26
C VAL A 287 -0.20 -0.35 17.96
N ASP A 288 0.53 0.19 16.99
CA ASP A 288 0.45 1.62 16.69
C ASP A 288 -0.87 2.00 16.02
N ASP A 289 -1.40 1.19 15.10
CA ASP A 289 -2.72 1.46 14.51
C ASP A 289 -3.81 1.44 15.59
N HIS A 290 -3.75 0.50 16.55
CA HIS A 290 -4.67 0.47 17.70
C HIS A 290 -4.53 1.72 18.59
N GLU A 291 -3.31 2.06 19.00
CA GLU A 291 -3.04 3.15 19.95
C GLU A 291 -3.24 4.54 19.35
N MET A 292 -3.13 4.68 18.03
CA MET A 292 -3.43 5.91 17.30
C MET A 292 -4.92 6.03 16.94
N GLY A 293 -5.69 4.97 17.17
CA GLY A 293 -7.12 4.89 16.85
C GLY A 293 -7.39 4.90 15.35
N VAL A 294 -6.52 4.28 14.55
CA VAL A 294 -6.70 4.11 13.09
C VAL A 294 -7.95 3.25 12.83
N THR A 295 -8.75 3.65 11.83
CA THR A 295 -10.06 3.05 11.47
C THR A 295 -10.14 2.72 9.98
#